data_AF-A0A8H5IBG9-F1
#
_entry.id   AF-A0A8H5IBG9-F1
#
_cell.length_a   1.000
_cell.length_b   1.000
_cell.length_c   1.000
_cell.angle_alpha   90.00
_cell.angle_beta   90.00
_cell.angle_gamma   90.00
#
_symmetry.space_group_name_H-M   'P 1'
#
loop_
_entity.id
_entity.type
_entity.pdbx_description
1 polymer ?
#
loop_
_entity_poly.entity_id
_entity_poly.type
_entity_poly.pdbx_seq_one_letter_code
_entity_poly.pdbx_strand_id
1 'polypeptide(L)'
;MSTSLIWNNQNGTLTINRDNLRDFYAQSVQNYIPSVCFQVQAHCDVHDMFNVAMSADISPGGQPNLSEVSGETVLSYSYSDQSHDGAGINDNMSSLTIGTNYNMDIQFTNAAGNASVVITQHLVINYDMKMLETASSGNAVDKTIVDTYTLTIDESGTLSVGADPVITDNSTAPEEGFQDFFNGSGGFIRELRTGGDSLQPTSVLNIPLSFYGGQTFTLSSVQFSDSQDLVASVA
;
A
#
# COMPACT_ATOMS: atom_id res chain seq x y z
N MET A 1 20.84 51.90 20.16
CA MET A 1 19.97 50.71 19.99
C MET A 1 19.89 50.45 18.50
N SER A 2 20.47 49.34 18.04
CA SER A 2 20.50 48.96 16.63
C SER A 2 19.20 48.24 16.29
N THR A 3 18.38 48.84 15.42
CA THR A 3 17.27 48.17 14.75
C THR A 3 17.83 47.46 13.53
N SER A 4 17.97 46.14 13.60
CA SER A 4 18.22 45.32 12.41
C SER A 4 16.92 45.20 11.62
N LEU A 5 16.89 45.78 10.41
CA LEU A 5 15.89 45.46 9.41
C LEU A 5 16.12 44.02 8.94
N ILE A 6 15.19 43.13 9.25
CA ILE A 6 15.10 41.79 8.64
C ILE A 6 14.39 42.00 7.30
N TRP A 7 15.12 41.88 6.20
CA TRP A 7 14.54 41.81 4.86
C TRP A 7 13.99 40.40 4.65
N ASN A 8 12.66 40.26 4.59
CA ASN A 8 12.03 39.04 4.09
C ASN A 8 12.08 39.09 2.56
N ASN A 9 13.10 38.50 1.94
CA ASN A 9 13.23 38.34 0.49
C ASN A 9 12.29 37.23 -0.03
N GLN A 10 10.98 37.38 0.16
CA GLN A 10 9.99 36.53 -0.52
C GLN A 10 9.16 37.42 -1.43
N ASN A 11 9.40 37.34 -2.74
CA ASN A 11 8.70 38.15 -3.74
C ASN A 11 7.34 37.53 -4.16
N GLY A 12 7.07 36.30 -3.74
CA GLY A 12 5.78 35.64 -3.92
C GLY A 12 5.72 34.26 -3.27
N THR A 13 4.51 33.73 -3.15
CA THR A 13 4.25 32.38 -2.64
C THR A 13 3.33 31.67 -3.62
N LEU A 14 3.70 30.45 -3.99
CA LEU A 14 2.86 29.53 -4.74
C LEU A 14 2.30 28.51 -3.76
N THR A 15 0.99 28.27 -3.83
CA THR A 15 0.33 27.31 -2.95
C THR A 15 -0.49 26.35 -3.79
N ILE A 16 -0.31 25.05 -3.58
CA ILE A 16 -1.24 24.01 -4.03
C ILE A 16 -2.12 23.64 -2.86
N ASN A 17 -3.43 23.78 -3.06
CA ASN A 17 -4.41 23.37 -2.08
C ASN A 17 -4.32 21.85 -1.81
N ARG A 18 -4.45 21.48 -0.53
CA ARG A 18 -4.45 20.09 -0.05
C ARG A 18 -5.32 19.17 -0.90
N ASP A 19 -6.57 19.57 -1.16
CA ASP A 19 -7.54 18.71 -1.83
C ASP A 19 -7.15 18.47 -3.29
N ASN A 20 -6.65 19.51 -3.98
CA ASN A 20 -6.13 19.36 -5.35
C ASN A 20 -4.95 18.38 -5.41
N LEU A 21 -4.02 18.47 -4.46
CA LEU A 21 -2.86 17.56 -4.42
C LEU A 21 -3.29 16.14 -4.08
N ARG A 22 -4.19 15.96 -3.11
CA ARG A 22 -4.77 14.66 -2.75
C ARG A 22 -5.49 14.03 -3.94
N ASP A 23 -6.32 14.79 -4.66
CA ASP A 23 -7.08 14.30 -5.80
C ASP A 23 -6.16 13.89 -6.96
N PHE A 24 -5.05 14.60 -7.16
CA PHE A 24 -4.00 14.18 -8.09
C PHE A 24 -3.40 12.82 -7.70
N TYR A 25 -3.09 12.60 -6.42
CA TYR A 25 -2.61 11.30 -5.95
C TYR A 25 -3.66 10.22 -6.15
N ALA A 26 -4.92 10.48 -5.77
CA ALA A 26 -6.03 9.55 -5.94
C ALA A 26 -6.17 9.09 -7.40
N GLN A 27 -6.09 10.02 -8.36
CA GLN A 27 -6.13 9.73 -9.79
C GLN A 27 -4.88 8.97 -10.27
N SER A 28 -3.72 9.24 -9.69
CA SER A 28 -2.47 8.58 -10.07
C SER A 28 -2.45 7.11 -9.67
N VAL A 29 -3.09 6.76 -8.55
CA VAL A 29 -3.12 5.38 -8.03
C VAL A 29 -4.39 4.59 -8.41
N GLN A 30 -5.39 5.23 -9.01
CA GLN A 30 -6.72 4.61 -9.26
C GLN A 30 -6.67 3.30 -10.06
N ASN A 31 -5.73 3.17 -11.00
CA ASN A 31 -5.57 1.95 -11.81
C ASN A 31 -4.70 0.89 -11.14
N TYR A 32 -3.86 1.32 -10.19
CA TYR A 32 -2.96 0.44 -9.46
C TYR A 32 -3.69 -0.30 -8.35
N ILE A 33 -4.52 0.40 -7.56
CA ILE A 33 -5.11 -0.18 -6.35
C ILE A 33 -5.97 -1.43 -6.61
N PRO A 34 -6.81 -1.50 -7.66
CA PRO A 34 -7.55 -2.73 -7.97
C PRO A 34 -6.65 -3.94 -8.27
N SER A 35 -5.40 -3.73 -8.70
CA SER A 35 -4.44 -4.81 -8.99
C SER A 35 -3.86 -5.48 -7.72
N VAL A 36 -4.00 -4.83 -6.57
CA VAL A 36 -3.55 -5.31 -5.25
C VAL A 36 -4.70 -5.56 -4.27
N CYS A 37 -5.94 -5.22 -4.67
CA CYS A 37 -7.16 -5.61 -3.97
C CYS A 37 -7.63 -6.97 -4.49
N PHE A 38 -7.31 -8.03 -3.76
CA PHE A 38 -7.52 -9.40 -4.20
C PHE A 38 -8.86 -9.98 -3.76
N GLN A 39 -9.60 -10.57 -4.67
CA GLN A 39 -10.72 -11.44 -4.32
C GLN A 39 -10.19 -12.85 -4.05
N VAL A 40 -10.70 -13.49 -3.01
CA VAL A 40 -10.24 -14.83 -2.60
C VAL A 40 -11.38 -15.82 -2.63
N GLN A 41 -11.11 -17.03 -3.08
CA GLN A 41 -12.07 -18.12 -3.04
C GLN A 41 -11.41 -19.38 -2.48
N ALA A 42 -11.96 -19.91 -1.39
CA ALA A 42 -11.53 -21.18 -0.81
C ALA A 42 -12.35 -22.32 -1.41
N HIS A 43 -11.67 -23.45 -1.66
CA HIS A 43 -12.28 -24.68 -2.15
C HIS A 43 -11.79 -25.85 -1.30
N CYS A 44 -12.73 -26.66 -0.82
CA CYS A 44 -12.48 -27.81 0.03
C CYS A 44 -13.36 -28.99 -0.41
N ASP A 45 -12.80 -29.86 -1.24
CA ASP A 45 -13.46 -31.04 -1.76
C ASP A 45 -13.01 -32.32 -1.05
N VAL A 46 -13.94 -33.25 -0.86
CA VAL A 46 -13.63 -34.61 -0.37
C VAL A 46 -13.87 -35.61 -1.49
N HIS A 47 -12.79 -36.28 -1.88
CA HIS A 47 -12.79 -37.42 -2.79
C HIS A 47 -12.66 -38.72 -1.97
N ASP A 48 -13.50 -39.71 -2.24
CA ASP A 48 -13.56 -40.95 -1.45
C ASP A 48 -13.67 -40.69 0.07
N MET A 49 -13.55 -41.72 0.91
CA MET A 49 -13.89 -41.59 2.34
C MET A 49 -12.95 -40.66 3.15
N PHE A 50 -11.75 -40.35 2.66
CA PHE A 50 -10.73 -39.57 3.40
C PHE A 50 -9.74 -38.76 2.55
N ASN A 51 -9.88 -38.69 1.22
CA ASN A 51 -8.95 -37.90 0.40
C ASN A 51 -9.49 -36.47 0.27
N VAL A 52 -8.87 -35.52 0.94
CA VAL A 52 -9.28 -34.11 0.91
C VAL A 52 -8.41 -33.35 -0.07
N ALA A 53 -9.04 -32.67 -1.02
CA ALA A 53 -8.39 -31.71 -1.90
C ALA A 53 -8.77 -30.30 -1.45
N MET A 54 -7.76 -29.46 -1.23
CA MET A 54 -7.94 -28.04 -0.93
C MET A 54 -7.25 -27.21 -1.99
N SER A 55 -7.91 -26.16 -2.45
CA SER A 55 -7.35 -25.19 -3.37
C SER A 55 -7.90 -23.81 -3.08
N ALA A 56 -7.28 -22.80 -3.69
CA ALA A 56 -7.83 -21.47 -3.66
C ALA A 56 -7.52 -20.69 -4.91
N ASP A 57 -8.44 -19.81 -5.25
CA ASP A 57 -8.29 -18.85 -6.31
C ASP A 57 -8.06 -17.48 -5.70
N ILE A 58 -7.06 -16.76 -6.22
CA ILE A 58 -6.81 -15.36 -5.93
C ILE A 58 -6.86 -14.59 -7.24
N SER A 59 -7.71 -13.58 -7.31
CA SER A 59 -7.83 -12.73 -8.49
C SER A 59 -7.79 -11.25 -8.12
N PRO A 60 -7.09 -10.40 -8.87
CA PRO A 60 -7.16 -8.95 -8.67
C PRO A 60 -8.51 -8.39 -9.14
N GLY A 61 -8.87 -7.19 -8.69
CA GLY A 61 -10.05 -6.45 -9.16
C GLY A 61 -11.01 -6.02 -8.05
N GLY A 62 -10.68 -6.32 -6.79
CA GLY A 62 -11.40 -5.82 -5.63
C GLY A 62 -11.51 -4.28 -5.64
N GLN A 63 -12.65 -3.78 -5.16
CA GLN A 63 -12.91 -2.34 -5.09
C GLN A 63 -12.64 -1.86 -3.66
N PRO A 64 -11.60 -1.06 -3.42
CA PRO A 64 -11.29 -0.57 -2.08
C PRO A 64 -12.33 0.44 -1.61
N ASN A 65 -12.51 0.54 -0.30
CA ASN A 65 -13.13 1.68 0.33
C ASN A 65 -12.12 2.84 0.36
N LEU A 66 -12.51 3.97 -0.22
CA LEU A 66 -11.75 5.21 -0.15
C LEU A 66 -12.29 6.09 0.97
N SER A 67 -11.41 6.61 1.81
CA SER A 67 -11.73 7.64 2.79
C SER A 67 -10.80 8.84 2.66
N GLU A 68 -11.39 10.02 2.73
CA GLU A 68 -10.67 11.28 2.88
C GLU A 68 -10.49 11.54 4.37
N VAL A 69 -9.24 11.77 4.79
CA VAL A 69 -8.88 11.90 6.21
C VAL A 69 -8.40 13.33 6.49
N SER A 70 -8.65 13.81 7.71
CA SER A 70 -8.13 15.09 8.20
C SER A 70 -6.76 14.90 8.86
N GLY A 71 -5.89 15.91 8.78
CA GLY A 71 -4.54 15.86 9.35
C GLY A 71 -3.47 15.44 8.33
N GLU A 72 -2.39 14.81 8.78
CA GLU A 72 -1.27 14.43 7.91
C GLU A 72 -1.68 13.37 6.88
N THR A 73 -2.41 12.34 7.31
CA THR A 73 -3.05 11.41 6.37
C THR A 73 -4.13 12.13 5.60
N VAL A 74 -4.02 12.11 4.27
CA VAL A 74 -4.92 12.81 3.35
C VAL A 74 -5.86 11.87 2.63
N LEU A 75 -5.43 10.63 2.47
CA LEU A 75 -6.15 9.61 1.74
C LEU A 75 -5.84 8.25 2.36
N SER A 76 -6.88 7.45 2.58
CA SER A 76 -6.75 6.08 3.04
C SER A 76 -7.63 5.17 2.20
N TYR A 77 -7.02 4.11 1.67
CA TYR A 77 -7.70 3.01 1.02
C TYR A 77 -7.68 1.80 1.93
N SER A 78 -8.81 1.12 2.04
CA SER A 78 -8.91 -0.15 2.77
C SER A 78 -9.73 -1.14 1.96
N TYR A 79 -9.28 -2.37 1.92
CA TYR A 79 -9.96 -3.46 1.26
C TYR A 79 -9.76 -4.73 2.04
N SER A 80 -10.81 -5.54 2.14
CA SER A 80 -10.74 -6.87 2.70
C SER A 80 -11.69 -7.80 1.97
N ASP A 81 -11.27 -9.05 1.86
CA ASP A 81 -12.11 -10.14 1.38
C ASP A 81 -11.74 -11.42 2.12
N GLN A 82 -12.72 -12.31 2.26
CA GLN A 82 -12.53 -13.58 2.95
C GLN A 82 -13.46 -14.63 2.37
N SER A 83 -12.92 -15.83 2.19
CA SER A 83 -13.67 -17.00 1.77
C SER A 83 -13.44 -18.17 2.71
N HIS A 84 -14.44 -19.03 2.80
CA HIS A 84 -14.41 -20.23 3.61
C HIS A 84 -15.15 -21.35 2.88
N ASP A 85 -14.55 -22.54 2.89
CA ASP A 85 -15.17 -23.76 2.42
C ASP A 85 -14.80 -24.92 3.34
N GLY A 86 -15.66 -25.92 3.43
CA GLY A 86 -15.53 -27.00 4.39
C GLY A 86 -16.29 -28.25 3.99
N ALA A 87 -15.81 -29.39 4.46
CA ALA A 87 -16.37 -30.68 4.16
C ALA A 87 -16.66 -31.52 5.42
N GLY A 88 -17.67 -32.38 5.29
CA GLY A 88 -18.24 -33.14 6.39
C GLY A 88 -19.37 -32.39 7.10
N ILE A 89 -19.90 -32.98 8.17
CA ILE A 89 -20.95 -32.33 8.98
C ILE A 89 -20.26 -31.29 9.87
N ASN A 90 -20.58 -30.00 9.65
CA ASN A 90 -19.96 -28.87 10.35
C ASN A 90 -18.43 -28.80 10.17
N ASP A 91 -17.96 -28.98 8.93
CA ASP A 91 -16.54 -28.86 8.55
C ASP A 91 -15.60 -29.75 9.37
N ASN A 92 -16.14 -30.87 9.86
CA ASN A 92 -15.44 -31.74 10.79
C ASN A 92 -14.38 -32.62 10.12
N MET A 93 -14.49 -32.83 8.81
CA MET A 93 -13.49 -33.58 8.04
C MET A 93 -12.39 -32.65 7.56
N SER A 94 -12.77 -31.49 7.05
CA SER A 94 -11.80 -30.49 6.60
C SER A 94 -12.43 -29.11 6.45
N SER A 95 -11.59 -28.07 6.56
CA SER A 95 -11.98 -26.69 6.30
C SER A 95 -10.80 -25.88 5.78
N LEU A 96 -11.10 -24.88 4.97
CA LEU A 96 -10.16 -23.89 4.47
C LEU A 96 -10.80 -22.51 4.58
N THR A 97 -10.10 -21.57 5.20
CA THR A 97 -10.41 -20.15 5.22
C THR A 97 -9.22 -19.40 4.68
N ILE A 98 -9.49 -18.44 3.79
CA ILE A 98 -8.48 -17.55 3.25
C ILE A 98 -9.00 -16.14 3.35
N GLY A 99 -8.15 -15.25 3.83
CA GLY A 99 -8.44 -13.84 3.93
C GLY A 99 -7.37 -13.01 3.25
N THR A 100 -7.78 -11.84 2.81
CA THR A 100 -6.87 -10.81 2.35
C THR A 100 -7.27 -9.46 2.90
N ASN A 101 -6.27 -8.66 3.25
CA ASN A 101 -6.44 -7.28 3.68
C ASN A 101 -5.40 -6.42 2.97
N TYR A 102 -5.86 -5.32 2.40
CA TYR A 102 -5.00 -4.31 1.79
C TYR A 102 -5.34 -2.94 2.35
N ASN A 103 -4.31 -2.22 2.80
CA ASN A 103 -4.42 -0.84 3.22
C ASN A 103 -3.37 0.02 2.51
N MET A 104 -3.76 1.23 2.11
CA MET A 104 -2.83 2.23 1.60
C MET A 104 -3.15 3.59 2.20
N ASP A 105 -2.17 4.21 2.85
CA ASP A 105 -2.26 5.57 3.38
C ASP A 105 -1.34 6.49 2.61
N ILE A 106 -1.84 7.69 2.29
CA ILE A 106 -1.05 8.79 1.72
C ILE A 106 -1.01 9.92 2.75
N GLN A 107 0.19 10.36 3.09
CA GLN A 107 0.43 11.40 4.08
C GLN A 107 1.21 12.58 3.50
N PHE A 108 0.82 13.79 3.86
CA PHE A 108 1.58 15.01 3.64
C PHE A 108 2.23 15.42 4.97
N THR A 109 3.56 15.52 4.99
CA THR A 109 4.31 15.77 6.22
C THR A 109 5.55 16.61 5.95
N ASN A 110 6.07 17.28 6.98
CA ASN A 110 7.36 17.97 6.95
C ASN A 110 8.43 17.16 7.73
N ALA A 111 8.46 15.85 7.51
CA ALA A 111 9.37 14.95 8.21
C ALA A 111 10.84 15.32 7.96
N ALA A 112 11.67 15.23 9.00
CA ALA A 112 13.09 15.59 8.96
C ALA A 112 13.39 17.01 8.44
N GLY A 113 12.42 17.94 8.56
CA GLY A 113 12.55 19.32 8.14
C GLY A 113 12.31 19.56 6.64
N ASN A 114 11.89 18.55 5.89
CA ASN A 114 11.61 18.65 4.45
C ASN A 114 10.16 18.25 4.16
N ALA A 115 9.52 18.94 3.21
CA ALA A 115 8.22 18.54 2.71
C ALA A 115 8.32 17.15 2.06
N SER A 116 7.51 16.20 2.52
CA SER A 116 7.53 14.83 2.05
C SER A 116 6.11 14.29 1.88
N VAL A 117 5.91 13.50 0.84
CA VAL A 117 4.72 12.67 0.69
C VAL A 117 5.09 11.24 1.03
N VAL A 118 4.40 10.63 1.99
CA VAL A 118 4.65 9.25 2.42
C VAL A 118 3.47 8.40 1.99
N ILE A 119 3.74 7.37 1.18
CA ILE A 119 2.75 6.37 0.77
C ILE A 119 3.10 5.06 1.47
N THR A 120 2.22 4.60 2.37
CA THR A 120 2.39 3.33 3.07
C THR A 120 1.37 2.33 2.55
N GLN A 121 1.85 1.20 2.05
CA GLN A 121 1.04 0.10 1.55
C GLN A 121 1.24 -1.11 2.46
N HIS A 122 0.17 -1.82 2.80
CA HIS A 122 0.23 -3.05 3.60
C HIS A 122 -0.72 -4.09 3.02
N LEU A 123 -0.16 -5.23 2.60
CA LEU A 123 -0.91 -6.36 2.08
C LEU A 123 -0.69 -7.57 2.98
N VAL A 124 -1.79 -8.18 3.41
CA VAL A 124 -1.81 -9.45 4.13
C VAL A 124 -2.67 -10.45 3.37
N ILE A 125 -2.13 -11.61 3.06
CA ILE A 125 -2.89 -12.79 2.59
C ILE A 125 -2.67 -13.88 3.62
N ASN A 126 -3.73 -14.29 4.30
CA ASN A 126 -3.69 -15.28 5.37
C ASN A 126 -4.54 -16.50 5.03
N TYR A 127 -4.23 -17.60 5.71
CA TYR A 127 -4.98 -18.83 5.60
C TYR A 127 -5.14 -19.48 6.98
N ASP A 128 -6.22 -20.20 7.13
CA ASP A 128 -6.49 -21.15 8.21
C ASP A 128 -7.05 -22.41 7.58
N MET A 129 -6.45 -23.56 7.87
CA MET A 129 -6.88 -24.82 7.32
C MET A 129 -6.80 -25.95 8.31
N LYS A 130 -7.73 -26.89 8.14
CA LYS A 130 -7.90 -28.04 9.02
C LYS A 130 -8.21 -29.27 8.21
N MET A 131 -7.56 -30.38 8.52
CA MET A 131 -7.92 -31.71 8.04
C MET A 131 -7.90 -32.68 9.22
N LEU A 132 -9.05 -33.26 9.51
CA LEU A 132 -9.28 -34.13 10.67
C LEU A 132 -8.83 -33.44 11.97
N GLU A 133 -7.84 -34.00 12.66
CA GLU A 133 -7.30 -33.50 13.94
C GLU A 133 -6.13 -32.52 13.76
N THR A 134 -5.70 -32.25 12.53
CA THR A 134 -4.55 -31.38 12.24
C THR A 134 -5.03 -30.05 11.66
N ALA A 135 -4.46 -28.95 12.15
CA ALA A 135 -4.73 -27.61 11.66
C ALA A 135 -3.43 -26.83 11.45
N SER A 136 -3.48 -25.84 10.57
CA SER A 136 -2.41 -24.92 10.29
C SER A 136 -2.97 -23.58 9.86
N SER A 137 -2.31 -22.50 10.27
CA SER A 137 -2.65 -21.15 9.85
C SER A 137 -1.40 -20.29 9.75
N GLY A 138 -1.51 -19.16 9.05
CA GLY A 138 -0.41 -18.22 8.92
C GLY A 138 -0.66 -17.15 7.88
N ASN A 139 0.30 -16.24 7.75
CA ASN A 139 0.33 -15.22 6.71
C ASN A 139 1.20 -15.73 5.57
N ALA A 140 0.58 -16.05 4.44
CA ALA A 140 1.29 -16.37 3.21
C ALA A 140 2.00 -15.14 2.63
N VAL A 141 1.37 -13.98 2.79
CA VAL A 141 1.93 -12.66 2.48
C VAL A 141 1.64 -11.76 3.68
N ASP A 142 2.65 -11.03 4.15
CA ASP A 142 2.52 -9.90 5.06
C ASP A 142 3.61 -8.89 4.70
N LYS A 143 3.33 -8.04 3.71
CA LYS A 143 4.31 -7.12 3.13
C LYS A 143 3.86 -5.69 3.33
N THR A 144 4.79 -4.87 3.81
CA THR A 144 4.63 -3.41 3.92
C THR A 144 5.64 -2.73 3.01
N ILE A 145 5.17 -1.79 2.19
CA ILE A 145 6.03 -0.90 1.40
C ILE A 145 5.77 0.52 1.84
N VAL A 146 6.82 1.24 2.23
CA VAL A 146 6.77 2.66 2.56
C VAL A 146 7.58 3.43 1.53
N ASP A 147 6.91 4.17 0.66
CA ASP A 147 7.52 5.07 -0.31
C ASP A 147 7.56 6.48 0.28
N THR A 148 8.75 7.05 0.45
CA THR A 148 8.90 8.45 0.90
C THR A 148 9.38 9.31 -0.26
N TYR A 149 8.54 10.25 -0.68
CA TYR A 149 8.81 11.23 -1.72
C TYR A 149 9.23 12.56 -1.08
N THR A 150 10.53 12.79 -0.96
CA THR A 150 11.04 14.06 -0.42
C THR A 150 11.06 15.12 -1.52
N LEU A 151 10.37 16.23 -1.27
CA LEU A 151 10.30 17.38 -2.16
C LEU A 151 11.49 18.30 -1.84
N THR A 152 12.38 18.47 -2.83
CA THR A 152 13.55 19.34 -2.68
C THR A 152 13.64 20.33 -3.82
N ILE A 153 14.25 21.48 -3.57
CA ILE A 153 14.56 22.45 -4.61
C ILE A 153 16.01 22.26 -5.00
N ASP A 154 16.26 22.00 -6.28
CA ASP A 154 17.60 21.84 -6.80
C ASP A 154 18.32 23.20 -6.99
N GLU A 155 19.59 23.15 -7.38
CA GLU A 155 20.42 24.35 -7.60
C GLU A 155 19.88 25.26 -8.72
N SER A 156 18.96 24.77 -9.55
CA SER A 156 18.28 25.54 -10.60
C SER A 156 16.99 26.21 -10.14
N GLY A 157 16.58 25.98 -8.87
CA GLY A 157 15.32 26.46 -8.34
C GLY A 157 14.11 25.64 -8.78
N THR A 158 14.34 24.42 -9.28
CA THR A 158 13.30 23.49 -9.75
C THR A 158 12.96 22.51 -8.65
N LEU A 159 11.67 22.13 -8.54
CA LEU A 159 11.25 21.08 -7.62
C LEU A 159 11.67 19.72 -8.16
N SER A 160 12.41 18.97 -7.35
CA SER A 160 12.78 17.58 -7.62
C SER A 160 12.25 16.66 -6.53
N VAL A 161 12.06 15.40 -6.89
CA VAL A 161 11.45 14.38 -6.02
C VAL A 161 12.40 13.20 -5.97
N GLY A 162 12.86 12.83 -4.78
CA GLY A 162 13.54 11.57 -4.52
C GLY A 162 12.57 10.58 -3.89
N ALA A 163 12.58 9.32 -4.34
CA ALA A 163 11.76 8.26 -3.77
C ALA A 163 12.66 7.13 -3.24
N ASP A 164 12.59 6.88 -1.93
CA ASP A 164 13.32 5.79 -1.28
C ASP A 164 12.31 4.77 -0.69
N PRO A 165 12.05 3.65 -1.38
CA PRO A 165 11.14 2.63 -0.89
C PRO A 165 11.79 1.79 0.22
N VAL A 166 11.06 1.60 1.32
CA VAL A 166 11.40 0.64 2.38
C VAL A 166 10.41 -0.51 2.32
N ILE A 167 10.92 -1.73 2.13
CA ILE A 167 10.11 -2.95 2.06
C ILE A 167 10.36 -3.77 3.32
N THR A 168 9.29 -4.17 4.00
CA THR A 168 9.32 -5.09 5.14
C THR A 168 8.44 -6.30 4.82
N ASP A 169 8.93 -7.51 5.07
CA ASP A 169 8.18 -8.76 4.89
C ASP A 169 8.15 -9.53 6.21
N ASN A 170 6.94 -9.70 6.76
CA ASN A 170 6.65 -10.40 8.01
C ASN A 170 5.88 -11.72 7.77
N SER A 171 5.93 -12.27 6.55
CA SER A 171 5.21 -13.49 6.19
C SER A 171 5.65 -14.67 7.07
N THR A 172 4.70 -15.46 7.55
CA THR A 172 4.92 -16.53 8.53
C THR A 172 4.68 -17.93 7.98
N ALA A 173 4.09 -18.05 6.79
CA ALA A 173 3.79 -19.33 6.18
C ALA A 173 5.08 -20.13 5.88
N PRO A 174 5.17 -21.40 6.31
CA PRO A 174 6.35 -22.24 6.10
C PRO A 174 6.59 -22.51 4.61
N GLU A 175 7.86 -22.51 4.19
CA GLU A 175 8.24 -22.60 2.77
C GLU A 175 8.10 -24.01 2.17
N GLU A 176 8.32 -25.08 2.95
CA GLU A 176 8.42 -26.45 2.39
C GLU A 176 7.76 -27.56 3.25
N GLY A 177 7.59 -27.38 4.57
CA GLY A 177 7.11 -28.45 5.48
C GLY A 177 5.59 -28.71 5.49
N PHE A 178 4.81 -27.85 4.84
CA PHE A 178 3.35 -27.96 4.73
C PHE A 178 2.92 -29.06 3.71
N GLN A 179 3.87 -29.47 2.86
CA GLN A 179 3.66 -30.27 1.66
C GLN A 179 3.36 -31.75 1.94
N ASP A 180 3.91 -32.32 3.02
CA ASP A 180 3.91 -33.77 3.26
C ASP A 180 2.66 -34.27 4.00
N PHE A 181 1.99 -33.42 4.77
CA PHE A 181 0.78 -33.80 5.51
C PHE A 181 -0.51 -33.64 4.69
N PHE A 182 -0.54 -32.62 3.81
CA PHE A 182 -1.68 -32.28 2.96
C PHE A 182 -1.38 -32.58 1.48
N ASN A 183 -0.80 -33.77 1.19
CA ASN A 183 -0.41 -34.30 -0.13
C ASN A 183 -1.06 -33.55 -1.33
N GLY A 184 -0.41 -32.49 -1.82
CA GLY A 184 -0.94 -31.63 -2.89
C GLY A 184 -0.84 -30.12 -2.63
N SER A 185 -0.58 -29.68 -1.40
CA SER A 185 -0.55 -28.26 -1.00
C SER A 185 0.70 -27.47 -1.41
N GLY A 186 1.71 -28.09 -2.04
CA GLY A 186 2.94 -27.38 -2.46
C GLY A 186 2.71 -26.27 -3.50
N GLY A 187 1.62 -26.36 -4.27
CA GLY A 187 1.16 -25.27 -5.13
C GLY A 187 0.47 -24.13 -4.38
N PHE A 188 -0.21 -24.45 -3.28
CA PHE A 188 -1.15 -23.57 -2.59
C PHE A 188 -0.45 -22.35 -1.96
N ILE A 189 0.52 -22.53 -1.07
CA ILE A 189 1.22 -21.39 -0.44
C ILE A 189 1.97 -20.56 -1.48
N ARG A 190 2.53 -21.20 -2.50
CA ARG A 190 3.18 -20.49 -3.61
C ARG A 190 2.19 -19.64 -4.40
N GLU A 191 1.00 -20.17 -4.68
CA GLU A 191 -0.10 -19.44 -5.33
C GLU A 191 -0.55 -18.24 -4.48
N LEU A 192 -0.71 -18.42 -3.17
CA LEU A 192 -0.99 -17.31 -2.24
C LEU A 192 0.13 -16.23 -2.29
N ARG A 193 1.39 -16.64 -2.38
CA ARG A 193 2.54 -15.72 -2.45
C ARG A 193 2.59 -14.92 -3.76
N THR A 194 2.05 -15.44 -4.88
CA THR A 194 2.03 -14.68 -6.15
C THR A 194 1.24 -13.39 -6.05
N GLY A 195 0.23 -13.33 -5.17
CA GLY A 195 -0.46 -12.07 -4.86
C GLY A 195 0.47 -11.03 -4.23
N GLY A 196 1.42 -11.47 -3.40
CA GLY A 196 2.43 -10.60 -2.81
C GLY A 196 3.47 -10.05 -3.79
N ASP A 197 3.55 -10.59 -5.01
CA ASP A 197 4.45 -10.10 -6.07
C ASP A 197 3.79 -8.97 -6.88
N SER A 198 2.46 -8.80 -6.81
CA SER A 198 1.79 -7.64 -7.43
C SER A 198 1.95 -6.36 -6.62
N LEU A 199 2.27 -6.47 -5.32
CA LEU A 199 2.60 -5.33 -4.48
C LEU A 199 3.97 -4.77 -4.91
N GLN A 200 3.97 -3.53 -5.38
CA GLN A 200 5.14 -2.88 -5.97
C GLN A 200 5.31 -1.49 -5.36
N PRO A 201 6.55 -0.99 -5.26
CA PRO A 201 6.78 0.40 -4.90
C PRO A 201 6.00 1.35 -5.80
N THR A 202 5.35 2.35 -5.21
CA THR A 202 4.66 3.39 -5.97
C THR A 202 5.64 4.28 -6.73
N SER A 203 6.95 4.23 -6.44
CA SER A 203 7.99 4.92 -7.22
C SER A 203 8.06 4.45 -8.69
N VAL A 204 7.55 3.24 -9.00
CA VAL A 204 7.38 2.75 -10.37
C VAL A 204 6.17 3.41 -11.05
N LEU A 205 5.19 3.84 -10.27
CA LEU A 205 4.13 4.73 -10.75
C LEU A 205 4.80 6.09 -10.94
N ASN A 206 5.06 6.48 -12.18
CA ASN A 206 5.54 7.82 -12.49
C ASN A 206 4.49 8.82 -12.00
N ILE A 207 4.69 9.39 -10.81
CA ILE A 207 3.87 10.48 -10.26
C ILE A 207 4.58 11.78 -10.65
N PRO A 208 4.19 12.46 -11.75
CA PRO A 208 4.85 13.69 -12.14
C PRO A 208 4.42 14.82 -11.21
N LEU A 209 5.20 15.09 -10.17
CA LEU A 209 5.09 16.33 -9.39
C LEU A 209 5.81 17.47 -10.11
N SER A 210 5.50 17.67 -11.39
CA SER A 210 6.04 18.79 -12.17
C SER A 210 5.12 19.99 -11.99
N PHE A 211 5.62 21.02 -11.30
CA PHE A 211 4.94 22.31 -11.25
C PHE A 211 5.04 22.97 -12.64
N TYR A 212 3.90 23.12 -13.32
CA TYR A 212 3.81 23.91 -14.55
C TYR A 212 3.87 25.42 -14.22
N GLY A 213 5.02 25.87 -13.76
CA GLY A 213 5.41 27.28 -13.78
C GLY A 213 6.52 27.42 -14.82
N GLY A 214 6.28 28.17 -15.90
CA GLY A 214 7.35 28.48 -16.86
C GLY A 214 8.58 29.05 -16.16
N GLN A 215 9.75 29.01 -16.82
CA GLN A 215 11.09 29.39 -16.32
C GLN A 215 11.25 30.82 -15.73
N THR A 216 10.15 31.51 -15.42
CA THR A 216 10.08 32.87 -14.90
C THR A 216 10.24 32.99 -13.38
N PHE A 217 10.26 31.90 -12.60
CA PHE A 217 10.37 31.95 -11.13
C PHE A 217 11.36 30.91 -10.60
N THR A 218 12.20 31.30 -9.65
CA THR A 218 13.14 30.43 -8.92
C THR A 218 12.55 30.15 -7.53
N LEU A 219 12.33 28.88 -7.19
CA LEU A 219 11.83 28.52 -5.85
C LEU A 219 12.97 28.61 -4.82
N SER A 220 12.66 29.01 -3.59
CA SER A 220 13.62 29.10 -2.48
C SER A 220 13.36 28.15 -1.32
N SER A 221 12.10 27.75 -1.12
CA SER A 221 11.72 26.74 -0.12
C SER A 221 10.42 26.04 -0.50
N VAL A 222 10.22 24.81 -0.03
CA VAL A 222 8.98 24.04 -0.16
C VAL A 222 8.63 23.40 1.18
N GLN A 223 7.38 23.51 1.62
CA GLN A 223 6.87 22.95 2.88
C GLN A 223 5.35 22.75 2.82
N PHE A 224 4.82 21.84 3.62
CA PHE A 224 3.38 21.80 3.88
C PHE A 224 3.00 22.80 4.98
N SER A 225 1.87 23.49 4.82
CA SER A 225 1.30 24.39 5.83
C SER A 225 0.60 23.60 6.95
N ASP A 226 0.15 24.28 8.01
CA ASP A 226 -0.70 23.67 9.05
C ASP A 226 -2.03 23.13 8.50
N SER A 227 -2.50 23.70 7.39
CA SER A 227 -3.66 23.20 6.64
C SER A 227 -3.29 22.14 5.60
N GLN A 228 -2.03 21.72 5.57
CA GLN A 228 -1.46 20.72 4.66
C GLN A 228 -1.55 21.11 3.18
N ASP A 229 -1.60 22.41 2.91
CA ASP A 229 -1.37 22.94 1.57
C ASP A 229 0.13 22.92 1.28
N LEU A 230 0.51 22.58 0.06
CA LEU A 230 1.92 22.63 -0.36
C LEU A 230 2.29 24.07 -0.71
N VAL A 231 3.18 24.66 0.07
CA VAL A 231 3.61 26.05 -0.04
C VAL A 231 5.04 26.10 -0.54
N ALA A 232 5.25 26.77 -1.68
CA ALA A 232 6.56 27.05 -2.24
C ALA A 232 6.81 28.56 -2.30
N SER A 233 7.94 29.00 -1.74
CA SER A 233 8.33 30.41 -1.74
C SER A 233 9.17 30.74 -2.97
N VAL A 234 8.96 31.93 -3.54
CA VAL A 234 9.68 32.43 -4.72
C VAL A 234 10.72 33.48 -4.29
N ALA A 235 11.94 33.33 -4.79
CA ALA A 235 13.03 34.30 -4.63
C ALA A 235 12.91 35.47 -5.61
#